data_AF-A0A954UF12-F1
#
_entry.id   AF-A0A954UF12-F1
#
_cell.length_a   1.000
_cell.length_b   1.000
_cell.length_c   1.000
_cell.angle_alpha   90.00
_cell.angle_beta   90.00
_cell.angle_gamma   90.00
#
_symmetry.space_group_name_H-M   'P 1'
#
loop_
_entity.id
_entity.type
_entity.pdbx_description
1 polymer ?
#
loop_
_entity_poly.entity_id
_entity_poly.type
_entity_poly.pdbx_seq_one_letter_code
_entity_poly.pdbx_strand_id
1 'polypeptide(L)'
;MQAMPDDDRFMRTALELAARGQGLVEPNPMVGCVLVQDGQIVGQGWHRRFGGPHAEVEALRDAGANAAGATMYVTLEPCCHHGKTPPCTDAVIDAGVRRV
;
A
#
# COMPACT_ATOMS: atom_id res chain seq x y z
N MET A 1 8.35 -4.65 18.83
CA MET A 1 8.53 -4.11 17.47
C MET A 1 8.83 -2.63 17.64
N GLN A 2 10.04 -2.17 17.35
CA GLN A 2 10.39 -0.75 17.51
C GLN A 2 9.93 0.01 16.25
N ALA A 3 9.31 1.17 16.44
CA ALA A 3 9.06 2.12 15.36
C ALA A 3 10.41 2.47 14.71
N MET A 4 10.50 2.42 13.39
CA MET A 4 11.72 2.83 12.72
C MET A 4 11.77 4.37 12.78
N PRO A 5 12.96 4.99 12.91
CA PRO A 5 13.10 6.45 13.02
C PRO A 5 12.41 7.27 11.91
N ASP A 6 12.02 6.62 10.82
CA ASP A 6 11.45 7.22 9.62
C ASP A 6 9.99 6.83 9.31
N ASP A 7 9.27 6.17 10.24
CA ASP A 7 7.90 5.70 9.99
C ASP A 7 6.97 6.84 9.51
N ASP A 8 7.05 7.99 10.19
CA ASP A 8 6.31 9.20 9.82
C ASP A 8 6.65 9.71 8.42
N ARG A 9 7.90 9.57 7.99
CA ARG A 9 8.36 10.03 6.67
C ARG A 9 7.68 9.20 5.57
N PHE A 10 7.70 7.88 5.72
CA PHE A 10 7.09 6.98 4.73
C PHE A 10 5.57 7.06 4.73
N MET A 11 4.94 7.23 5.90
CA MET A 11 3.50 7.46 5.98
C MET A 11 3.09 8.80 5.32
N ARG A 12 3.89 9.87 5.45
CA ARG A 12 3.65 11.12 4.72
C ARG A 12 3.69 10.90 3.20
N THR A 13 4.67 10.13 2.71
CA THR A 13 4.72 9.77 1.28
C THR A 13 3.48 8.98 0.85
N ALA A 14 2.99 8.04 1.67
CA ALA A 14 1.76 7.31 1.37
C ALA A 14 0.54 8.24 1.31
N LEU A 15 0.43 9.23 2.20
CA LEU A 15 -0.62 10.24 2.16
C LEU A 15 -0.55 11.12 0.90
N GLU A 16 0.65 11.52 0.47
CA GLU A 16 0.87 12.27 -0.77
C GLU A 16 0.45 11.46 -2.01
N LEU A 17 0.69 10.15 -2.01
CA LEU A 17 0.20 9.24 -3.05
C LEU A 17 -1.33 9.14 -3.02
N ALA A 18 -1.93 9.00 -1.84
CA ALA A 18 -3.39 8.92 -1.68
C ALA A 18 -4.11 10.13 -2.28
N ALA A 19 -3.57 11.34 -2.06
CA ALA A 19 -4.13 12.59 -2.57
C ALA A 19 -4.25 12.63 -4.11
N ARG A 20 -3.45 11.83 -4.83
CA ARG A 20 -3.54 11.72 -6.30
C ARG A 20 -4.80 11.03 -6.80
N GLY A 21 -5.54 10.34 -5.92
CA GLY A 21 -6.83 9.73 -6.23
C GLY A 21 -8.02 10.69 -6.14
N GLN A 22 -7.83 11.92 -5.66
CA GLN A 22 -8.93 12.86 -5.39
C GLN A 22 -9.80 13.11 -6.63
N GLY A 23 -11.12 12.95 -6.49
CA GLY A 23 -12.09 13.15 -7.58
C GLY A 23 -12.19 12.01 -8.60
N LEU A 24 -11.39 10.94 -8.45
CA LEU A 24 -11.34 9.82 -9.38
C LEU A 24 -11.81 8.49 -8.78
N VAL A 25 -11.90 8.43 -7.45
CA VAL A 25 -12.04 7.16 -6.71
C VAL A 25 -13.39 7.00 -6.03
N GLU A 26 -14.18 8.06 -5.95
CA GLU A 26 -15.48 8.08 -5.29
C GLU A 26 -16.39 6.97 -5.84
N PRO A 27 -17.18 6.28 -4.98
CA PRO A 27 -17.35 6.50 -3.53
C PRO A 27 -16.27 5.85 -2.65
N ASN A 28 -15.23 5.24 -3.23
CA ASN A 28 -14.17 4.57 -2.46
C ASN A 28 -13.24 5.61 -1.81
N PRO A 29 -12.52 5.24 -0.72
CA PRO A 29 -11.55 6.13 -0.10
C PRO A 29 -10.32 6.36 -0.99
N MET A 30 -9.68 7.51 -0.79
CA MET A 30 -8.32 7.73 -1.25
C MET A 30 -7.36 6.95 -0.36
N VAL A 31 -6.61 6.03 -0.96
CA VAL A 31 -5.61 5.22 -0.25
C VAL A 31 -4.30 5.31 -1.01
N GLY A 32 -3.21 5.45 -0.27
CA GLY A 32 -1.85 5.38 -0.77
C GLY A 32 -1.05 4.35 0.03
N CYS A 33 -0.05 3.78 -0.62
CA CYS A 33 0.76 2.70 -0.09
C CYS A 33 2.20 2.82 -0.58
N VAL A 34 3.17 2.63 0.31
CA VAL A 34 4.59 2.46 -0.04
C VAL A 34 5.16 1.21 0.62
N LEU A 35 6.06 0.53 -0.08
CA LEU A 35 6.86 -0.58 0.45
C LEU A 35 8.30 -0.12 0.63
N VAL A 36 8.86 -0.41 1.80
CA VAL A 36 10.20 0.02 2.19
C VAL A 36 11.05 -1.17 2.57
N GLN A 37 12.22 -1.27 1.96
CA GLN A 37 13.25 -2.25 2.25
C GLN A 37 14.57 -1.51 2.44
N ASP A 38 15.29 -1.79 3.53
CA ASP A 38 16.59 -1.17 3.84
C ASP A 38 16.57 0.38 3.77
N GLY A 39 15.46 0.98 4.23
CA GLY A 39 15.25 2.43 4.26
C GLY A 39 14.97 3.08 2.89
N GLN A 40 14.81 2.29 1.83
CA GLN A 40 14.48 2.74 0.48
C GLN A 40 13.07 2.32 0.09
N ILE A 41 12.36 3.20 -0.63
CA ILE A 41 11.07 2.85 -1.22
C ILE A 41 11.32 1.93 -2.40
N VAL A 42 10.81 0.70 -2.31
CA VAL A 42 10.93 -0.31 -3.37
C VAL A 42 9.65 -0.48 -4.18
N GLY A 43 8.51 0.03 -3.70
CA GLY A 43 7.28 0.07 -4.48
C GLY A 43 6.30 1.13 -3.98
N GLN A 44 5.49 1.67 -4.88
CA GLN A 44 4.53 2.73 -4.61
C GLN A 44 3.20 2.48 -5.31
N GLY A 45 2.10 2.81 -4.63
CA GLY A 45 0.76 2.62 -5.16
C GLY A 45 -0.24 3.60 -4.55
N TRP A 46 -1.28 3.91 -5.32
CA TRP A 46 -2.48 4.59 -4.85
C TRP A 46 -3.69 4.08 -5.61
N HIS A 47 -4.87 4.16 -5.00
CA HIS A 47 -6.11 3.84 -5.70
C HIS A 47 -6.37 4.91 -6.77
N ARG A 48 -6.20 4.56 -8.05
CA ARG A 48 -6.15 5.54 -9.15
C ARG A 48 -7.53 5.94 -9.69
N ARG A 49 -8.48 5.03 -9.63
CA ARG A 49 -9.83 5.19 -10.18
C ARG A 49 -10.81 4.22 -9.54
N PHE A 50 -12.08 4.58 -9.50
CA PHE A 50 -13.15 3.68 -9.07
C PHE A 50 -13.15 2.36 -9.87
N GLY A 51 -13.25 1.24 -9.16
CA GLY A 51 -13.18 -0.12 -9.73
C GLY A 51 -11.78 -0.56 -10.18
N GLY A 52 -10.76 0.28 -9.97
CA GLY A 52 -9.36 -0.09 -10.16
C GLY A 52 -8.80 -0.92 -9.00
N PRO A 53 -7.56 -1.42 -9.15
CA PRO A 53 -6.85 -2.06 -8.03
C PRO A 53 -6.60 -1.08 -6.89
N HIS A 54 -6.59 -1.60 -5.66
CA HIS A 54 -6.26 -0.83 -4.46
C HIS A 54 -4.77 -0.46 -4.40
N ALA A 55 -4.44 0.46 -3.50
CA ALA A 55 -3.08 1.01 -3.37
C ALA A 55 -2.04 -0.07 -3.04
N GLU A 56 -2.41 -1.03 -2.18
CA GLU A 56 -1.57 -2.14 -1.74
C GLU A 56 -1.19 -3.02 -2.93
N VAL A 57 -2.17 -3.36 -3.78
CA VAL A 57 -1.95 -4.18 -4.98
C VAL A 57 -1.06 -3.45 -5.99
N GLU A 58 -1.27 -2.16 -6.19
CA GLU A 58 -0.41 -1.33 -7.06
C GLU A 58 1.04 -1.28 -6.52
N ALA A 59 1.22 -1.04 -5.21
CA ALA A 59 2.54 -0.99 -4.58
C ALA A 59 3.27 -2.33 -4.63
N LEU A 60 2.55 -3.44 -4.40
CA LEU A 60 3.09 -4.80 -4.50
C LEU A 60 3.54 -5.15 -5.93
N ARG A 61 2.75 -4.73 -6.94
CA ARG A 61 3.12 -4.92 -8.36
C ARG A 61 4.36 -4.11 -8.72
N ASP A 62 4.46 -2.87 -8.23
CA ASP A 62 5.61 -2.01 -8.45
C ASP A 62 6.88 -2.56 -7.78
N ALA A 63 6.76 -3.07 -6.54
CA ALA A 63 7.87 -3.68 -5.82
C ALA A 63 8.33 -5.04 -6.38
N GLY A 64 7.41 -5.83 -6.93
CA GLY A 64 7.68 -7.19 -7.39
C GLY A 64 8.33 -8.03 -6.29
N ALA A 65 9.46 -8.68 -6.62
CA ALA A 65 10.18 -9.54 -5.68
C ALA A 65 10.75 -8.78 -4.45
N ASN A 66 10.92 -7.46 -4.53
CA ASN A 66 11.44 -6.65 -3.44
C ASN A 66 10.41 -6.43 -2.31
N ALA A 67 9.16 -6.85 -2.50
CA ALA A 67 8.14 -6.79 -1.45
C ALA A 67 8.41 -7.77 -0.29
N ALA A 68 9.10 -8.88 -0.57
CA ALA A 68 9.39 -9.90 0.43
C ALA A 68 10.35 -9.36 1.50
N GLY A 69 9.93 -9.42 2.77
CA GLY A 69 10.69 -8.90 3.91
C GLY A 69 10.51 -7.40 4.17
N ALA A 70 9.86 -6.66 3.28
CA ALA A 70 9.67 -5.21 3.38
C ALA A 70 8.68 -4.80 4.48
N THR A 71 8.70 -3.52 4.83
CA THR A 71 7.66 -2.84 5.61
C THR A 71 6.71 -2.10 4.66
N MET A 72 5.42 -2.36 4.78
CA MET A 72 4.37 -1.62 4.09
C MET A 72 3.91 -0.45 4.96
N TYR A 73 3.73 0.72 4.36
CA TYR A 73 3.03 1.85 4.98
C TYR A 73 1.81 2.15 4.13
N VAL A 74 0.63 1.98 4.71
CA VAL A 74 -0.66 2.16 4.03
C VAL A 74 -1.55 3.09 4.85
N THR A 75 -2.25 4.01 4.17
CA THR A 75 -3.01 5.08 4.84
C THR A 75 -4.35 4.63 5.44
N LEU A 76 -4.77 3.40 5.17
CA LEU A 76 -5.99 2.79 5.67
C LEU A 76 -5.77 1.29 5.87
N GLU A 77 -6.52 0.67 6.79
CA GLU A 77 -6.45 -0.77 7.02
C GLU A 77 -6.68 -1.56 5.70
N PRO A 78 -5.80 -2.52 5.36
CA PRO A 78 -5.99 -3.35 4.16
C PRO A 78 -7.29 -4.13 4.21
N CYS A 79 -8.02 -4.16 3.09
CA CYS A 79 -9.31 -4.85 3.07
C CYS A 79 -9.15 -6.36 3.27
N CYS A 80 -10.03 -6.94 4.09
CA CYS A 80 -10.05 -8.38 4.44
C CYS A 80 -11.31 -9.10 3.95
N HIS A 81 -12.14 -8.44 3.14
CA HIS A 81 -13.40 -8.98 2.66
C HIS A 81 -13.25 -9.56 1.25
N HIS A 82 -13.93 -10.67 1.00
CA HIS A 82 -13.98 -11.29 -0.32
C HIS A 82 -15.08 -10.65 -1.16
N GLY A 83 -14.67 -9.78 -2.09
CA GLY A 83 -15.57 -9.10 -3.02
C GLY A 83 -15.40 -9.61 -4.45
N LYS A 84 -15.48 -8.68 -5.42
CA LYS A 84 -15.17 -8.98 -6.84
C LYS A 84 -13.68 -9.29 -7.08
N THR A 85 -12.83 -8.79 -6.20
CA THR A 85 -11.38 -9.05 -6.15
C THR A 85 -11.04 -9.76 -4.84
N PRO A 86 -9.96 -10.58 -4.80
CA PRO A 86 -9.40 -11.08 -3.55
C PRO A 86 -9.05 -9.94 -2.58
N PRO A 87 -9.05 -10.20 -1.26
CA PRO A 87 -8.72 -9.19 -0.27
C PRO A 87 -7.25 -8.76 -0.36
N CYS A 88 -6.94 -7.52 -0.01
CA CYS A 88 -5.57 -7.01 -0.02
C CYS A 88 -4.71 -7.71 1.04
N THR A 89 -5.30 -8.17 2.14
CA THR A 89 -4.60 -8.94 3.17
C THR A 89 -3.91 -10.19 2.62
N ASP A 90 -4.57 -10.93 1.72
CA ASP A 90 -4.00 -12.15 1.15
C ASP A 90 -2.80 -11.81 0.28
N ALA A 91 -2.92 -10.77 -0.57
CA ALA A 91 -1.81 -10.30 -1.39
C ALA A 91 -0.60 -9.83 -0.58
N VAL A 92 -0.84 -9.16 0.57
CA VAL A 92 0.21 -8.73 1.49
C VAL A 92 0.94 -9.92 2.12
N ILE A 93 0.17 -10.94 2.56
CA ILE A 93 0.71 -12.17 3.14
C ILE A 93 1.51 -12.95 2.10
N ASP A 94 0.94 -13.17 0.92
CA ASP A 94 1.55 -13.93 -0.17
C ASP A 94 2.85 -13.28 -0.67
N ALA A 95 2.91 -11.94 -0.66
CA ALA A 95 4.12 -11.20 -1.01
C ALA A 95 5.24 -11.28 0.03
N GLY A 96 4.97 -11.84 1.22
CA GLY A 96 5.94 -11.99 2.30
C GLY A 96 6.30 -10.66 2.97
N VAL A 97 5.39 -9.68 2.99
CA VAL A 97 5.58 -8.42 3.71
C VAL A 97 5.72 -8.71 5.21
N ARG A 98 6.75 -8.15 5.84
CA ARG A 98 7.12 -8.48 7.23
C ARG A 98 6.39 -7.63 8.26
N ARG A 99 6.02 -6.41 7.88
CA ARG A 99 5.41 -5.42 8.76
C ARG A 99 4.49 -4.53 7.95
N VAL A 100 3.34 -4.18 8.52
CA VAL A 100 2.40 -3.17 8.03
C VAL A 100 2.25 -2.11 9.13
#